data_AF-A0A7V8YTP9-F1
#
_entry.id   AF-A0A7V8YTP9-F1
#
_cell.length_a   1.000
_cell.length_b   1.000
_cell.length_c   1.000
_cell.angle_alpha   90.00
_cell.angle_beta   90.00
_cell.angle_gamma   90.00
#
_symmetry.space_group_name_H-M   'P 1'
#
loop_
_entity.id
_entity.type
_entity.pdbx_description
1 polymer ?
#
loop_
_entity_poly.entity_id
_entity_poly.type
_entity_poly.pdbx_seq_one_letter_code
_entity_poly.pdbx_strand_id
1 'polypeptide(L)' 'MGDSDKDIFNGLSVSHGLLRSKRYVPAERVGTITEGRVELDLDADAFAALDDHGEQPPSTTIRADTTGL' A
#
# COMPACT_ATOMS: atom_id res chain seq x y z
N MET A 1 -3.49 -8.39 -13.80
CA MET A 1 -4.74 -7.76 -14.29
C MET A 1 -5.66 -7.59 -13.09
N GLY A 2 -5.46 -6.49 -12.35
CA GLY A 2 -6.41 -6.05 -11.32
C GLY A 2 -7.35 -5.04 -11.98
N ASP A 3 -8.64 -5.22 -11.78
CA ASP A 3 -9.69 -4.35 -12.31
C ASP A 3 -9.75 -3.07 -11.46
N SER A 4 -9.32 -1.94 -12.02
CA SER A 4 -9.21 -0.65 -11.31
C SER A 4 -10.56 -0.02 -10.97
N ASP A 5 -11.67 -0.52 -11.51
CA ASP A 5 -13.04 -0.01 -11.29
C ASP A 5 -13.78 -0.75 -10.17
N LYS A 6 -13.17 -1.78 -9.58
CA LYS A 6 -13.70 -2.41 -8.37
C LYS A 6 -13.07 -1.75 -7.16
N ASP A 7 -13.92 -1.28 -6.24
CA ASP A 7 -13.52 -0.79 -4.91
C ASP A 7 -13.06 -1.96 -4.02
N ILE A 8 -12.00 -2.62 -4.47
CA ILE A 8 -11.38 -3.80 -3.87
C ILE A 8 -9.96 -3.42 -3.51
N PHE A 9 -9.57 -3.78 -2.29
CA PHE A 9 -8.20 -3.67 -1.85
C PHE A 9 -7.26 -4.47 -2.76
N ASN A 10 -6.40 -3.78 -3.49
CA ASN A 10 -5.47 -4.37 -4.46
C ASN A 10 -4.00 -4.32 -4.03
N GLY A 11 -3.67 -3.52 -3.00
CA GLY A 11 -2.32 -3.37 -2.50
C GLY A 11 -2.10 -2.07 -1.73
N LEU A 12 -0.83 -1.78 -1.45
CA LEU A 12 -0.38 -0.60 -0.72
C LEU A 12 0.74 0.11 -1.45
N SER A 13 0.72 1.44 -1.41
CA SER A 13 1.84 2.27 -1.83
C SER A 13 2.70 2.61 -0.61
N VAL A 14 3.91 2.06 -0.53
CA VAL A 14 4.78 2.17 0.65
C VAL A 14 5.99 3.05 0.34
N SER A 15 6.22 4.08 1.15
CA SER A 15 7.44 4.91 1.12
C SER A 15 8.39 4.47 2.23
N HIS A 16 9.64 4.12 1.90
CA HIS A 16 10.67 3.76 2.90
C HIS A 16 11.56 4.95 3.32
N GLY A 17 10.95 6.12 3.48
CA GLY A 17 11.62 7.37 3.89
C GLY A 17 11.06 8.59 3.16
N LEU A 18 11.31 9.80 3.70
CA LEU A 18 10.72 11.05 3.20
C LEU A 18 11.11 11.42 1.74
N LEU A 19 12.22 10.88 1.24
CA LEU A 19 12.82 11.26 -0.06
C LEU A 19 12.93 10.08 -1.04
N ARG A 20 12.38 8.90 -0.71
CA ARG A 20 12.50 7.71 -1.55
C ARG A 20 11.21 7.46 -2.33
N SER A 21 11.35 6.96 -3.56
CA SER A 21 10.22 6.59 -4.41
C SER A 21 9.29 5.61 -3.69
N LYS A 22 7.98 5.78 -3.93
CA LYS A 22 6.97 4.85 -3.44
C LYS A 22 7.11 3.52 -4.17
N ARG A 23 6.93 2.42 -3.46
CA ARG A 23 6.88 1.07 -4.04
C ARG A 23 5.50 0.51 -3.85
N TYR A 24 4.95 -0.07 -4.91
CA TYR A 24 3.67 -0.74 -4.84
C TYR A 24 3.85 -2.17 -4.32
N VAL A 25 3.15 -2.48 -3.24
CA VAL A 25 3.09 -3.82 -2.65
C VAL A 25 1.73 -4.42 -3.02
N PRO A 26 1.68 -5.50 -3.80
CA PRO A 26 0.41 -6.12 -4.18
C PRO A 26 -0.22 -6.82 -2.97
N ALA A 27 -1.55 -6.90 -2.93
CA ALA A 27 -2.31 -7.41 -1.77
C ALA A 27 -1.90 -8.83 -1.34
N GLU A 28 -1.43 -9.68 -2.26
CA GLU A 28 -0.98 -11.04 -1.97
C GLU A 28 0.32 -11.09 -1.15
N ARG A 29 1.01 -9.94 -1.02
CA ARG A 29 2.23 -9.76 -0.22
C ARG A 29 1.98 -8.89 1.02
N VAL A 30 0.73 -8.48 1.24
CA VAL A 30 0.30 -7.79 2.46
C VAL A 30 -0.19 -8.84 3.44
N GLY A 31 0.47 -8.92 4.59
CA GLY A 31 0.09 -9.81 5.68
C GLY A 31 -0.94 -9.17 6.59
N THR A 32 -0.68 -9.20 7.90
CA THR A 32 -1.61 -8.68 8.90
C THR A 32 -1.73 -7.16 8.84
N ILE A 33 -2.97 -6.66 8.79
CA ILE A 33 -3.29 -5.24 8.98
C ILE A 33 -3.92 -5.07 10.36
N THR A 34 -3.30 -4.24 11.20
CA THR A 34 -3.77 -3.84 12.53
C THR A 34 -3.78 -2.32 12.65
N GLU A 35 -4.44 -1.80 13.67
CA GLU A 35 -4.43 -0.35 13.92
C GLU A 35 -2.98 0.16 14.06
N GLY A 36 -2.63 1.15 13.25
CA GLY A 36 -1.31 1.76 13.24
C GLY A 36 -0.17 0.90 12.67
N ARG A 37 -0.44 -0.33 12.20
CA ARG A 37 0.62 -1.23 11.70
C ARG A 37 0.14 -2.17 10.60
N VAL A 38 0.92 -2.24 9.53
CA VAL A 38 0.79 -3.24 8.47
C VAL A 38 2.05 -4.09 8.44
N GLU A 39 1.88 -5.41 8.40
CA GLU A 39 2.96 -6.37 8.18
C GLU A 39 2.98 -6.80 6.71
N LEU A 40 4.19 -6.93 6.14
CA LEU A 40 4.39 -7.37 4.76
C LEU A 40 5.08 -8.74 4.78
N ASP A 41 4.62 -9.63 3.90
CA ASP A 41 5.22 -10.95 3.71
C ASP A 41 6.40 -10.86 2.72
N LEU A 42 7.32 -9.92 2.99
CA LEU A 42 8.49 -9.62 2.17
C LEU A 42 9.69 -9.36 3.07
N ASP A 43 10.84 -9.90 2.67
CA ASP A 43 12.12 -9.45 3.20
C ASP A 43 12.58 -8.14 2.53
N ALA A 44 13.68 -7.59 3.05
CA ALA A 44 14.20 -6.30 2.60
C ALA A 44 14.67 -6.32 1.13
N ASP A 45 15.22 -7.45 0.67
CA ASP A 45 15.72 -7.60 -0.70
C ASP A 45 14.57 -7.72 -1.69
N ALA A 46 13.55 -8.52 -1.36
CA ALA A 46 12.32 -8.64 -2.13
C ALA A 46 11.55 -7.32 -2.20
N PHE A 47 11.53 -6.54 -1.11
CA PHE A 47 10.96 -5.19 -1.11
C PHE A 47 11.77 -4.24 -1.99
N ALA A 48 13.11 -4.30 -1.95
CA ALA A 48 14.01 -3.49 -2.76
C ALA A 48 13.96 -3.83 -4.27
N ALA A 49 13.47 -5.02 -4.61
CA ALA A 49 13.23 -5.46 -5.99
C ALA A 49 11.81 -5.15 -6.52
N LEU A 50 10.90 -4.62 -5.69
CA LEU A 50 9.58 -4.17 -6.17
C LEU A 50 9.74 -3.03 -7.17
N ASP A 51 9.03 -3.13 -8.30
CA ASP A 51 9.02 -2.09 -9.33
C ASP A 51 8.49 -0.76 -8.79
N ASP A 52 9.06 0.34 -9.30
CA ASP A 52 8.51 1.69 -9.19
C ASP A 52 7.32 1.75 -10.17
N HIS A 53 6.18 1.17 -9.77
CA HIS A 53 5.02 1.11 -10.65
C HIS A 53 4.56 2.55 -10.97
N GLY A 54 4.75 2.94 -12.24
CA GLY A 54 4.27 4.19 -12.80
C GLY A 54 2.75 4.38 -12.66
N GLU A 55 2.34 5.65 -12.64
CA GLU A 55 0.97 6.19 -12.52
C GLU A 55 0.05 5.35 -11.61
N GLN A 56 0.09 5.63 -10.30
CA GLN A 56 -0.93 5.11 -9.40
C GLN A 56 -2.30 5.69 -9.79
N PRO A 57 -3.39 4.90 -9.71
CA PRO A 57 -4.72 5.51 -9.74
C PRO A 57 -4.81 6.58 -8.63
N PRO A 58 -5.58 7.65 -8.85
CA PRO A 58 -5.67 8.76 -7.90
C PRO A 58 -6.05 8.22 -6.51
N SER A 59 -5.15 8.41 -5.55
CA SER A 59 -5.33 7.92 -4.20
C SER A 59 -6.32 8.82 -3.45
N THR A 60 -7.41 8.25 -2.91
CA THR A 60 -8.26 8.97 -1.96
C THR A 60 -7.73 8.72 -0.54
N THR A 61 -7.55 9.77 0.25
CA THR A 61 -7.17 9.63 1.66
C THR A 61 -8.44 9.43 2.49
N ILE A 62 -8.65 8.22 3.02
CA ILE A 62 -9.72 7.96 3.99
C ILE A 62 -9.14 8.23 5.39
N ARG A 63 -9.66 9.26 6.07
CA ARG A 63 -9.41 9.47 7.50
C ARG A 63 -10.56 8.85 8.28
N ALA A 64 -10.27 8.17 9.38
CA ALA A 64 -11.30 7.79 10.33
C ALA A 64 -11.91 9.09 10.88
N ASP A 65 -13.20 9.31 10.60
CA ASP A 65 -13.94 10.42 11.18
C ASP A 65 -14.27 10.04 12.63
N THR A 66 -13.45 10.51 13.57
CA THR A 66 -13.69 10.33 15.02
C THR A 66 -14.69 11.36 15.57
N THR A 67 -15.39 12.10 14.71
CA THR A 67 -16.40 13.08 15.12
C THR A 67 -17.70 12.36 15.49
N GLY A 68 -17.71 11.69 16.64
CA GLY A 68 -18.90 10.99 17.14
C GLY A 68 -18.75 10.19 18.43
N LEU A 69 -17.62 10.28 19.14
CA LEU A 69 -17.45 9.74 20.49
C LEU A 69 -17.50 10.85 21.54
#